data_AF-A0A2S7WGC0-F1
#
_entry.id   AF-A0A2S7WGC0-F1
#
_cell.length_a   1.000
_cell.length_b   1.000
_cell.length_c   1.000
_cell.angle_alpha   90.00
_cell.angle_beta   90.00
_cell.angle_gamma   90.00
#
_symmetry.space_group_name_H-M   'P 1'
#
loop_
_entity.id
_entity.type
_entity.pdbx_description
1 polymer ?
#
loop_
_entity_poly.entity_id
_entity_poly.type
_entity_poly.pdbx_seq_one_letter_code
_entity_poly.pdbx_strand_id
1 'polypeptide(L)'
;MIDTSPFNSGLSIYVYDTFISLKASNSSDFVYFSISDRKIGKITLKESLGFSGSSDTHSINHAIAMIDNKKYLSKNSSGIVTFTNISEINVMGTFEFTLYNENDDTDTISVTNGKFND
;
A
#
# COMPACT_ATOMS: atom_id res chain seq x y z
N MET A 1 -14.69 15.41 7.10
CA MET A 1 -14.53 14.27 6.20
C MET A 1 -13.28 14.55 5.38
N ILE A 2 -12.14 13.99 5.76
CA ILE A 2 -10.88 14.14 5.01
C ILE A 2 -10.78 12.85 4.22
N ASP A 3 -10.87 12.96 2.90
CA ASP A 3 -10.81 11.84 1.97
C ASP A 3 -9.38 11.27 1.98
N THR A 4 -9.24 10.01 2.38
CA THR A 4 -7.97 9.31 2.63
C THR A 4 -7.62 8.33 1.51
N SER A 5 -8.34 8.37 0.39
CA SER A 5 -8.16 7.48 -0.75
C SER A 5 -7.81 8.25 -2.02
N PRO A 6 -6.87 7.76 -2.84
CA PRO A 6 -6.66 8.29 -4.19
C PRO A 6 -7.89 8.12 -5.11
N PHE A 7 -8.97 7.47 -4.67
CA PHE A 7 -10.13 7.11 -5.50
C PHE A 7 -11.51 7.60 -5.01
N ASN A 8 -11.61 8.60 -4.12
CA ASN A 8 -12.88 9.02 -3.48
C ASN A 8 -13.67 7.83 -2.87
N SER A 9 -12.96 6.82 -2.41
CA SER A 9 -13.51 5.57 -1.88
C SER A 9 -13.05 5.31 -0.45
N GLY A 10 -13.78 4.51 0.31
CA GLY A 10 -13.37 4.17 1.68
C GLY A 10 -12.02 3.47 1.69
N LEU A 11 -11.08 3.97 2.50
CA LEU A 11 -9.88 3.24 2.88
C LEU A 11 -10.29 2.08 3.79
N SER A 12 -9.81 0.87 3.49
CA SER A 12 -9.92 -0.30 4.37
C SER A 12 -8.55 -0.58 4.99
N ILE A 13 -8.49 -0.58 6.32
CA ILE A 13 -7.29 -1.00 7.07
C ILE A 13 -7.62 -2.29 7.82
N TYR A 14 -6.80 -3.32 7.65
CA TYR A 14 -6.88 -4.54 8.43
C TYR A 14 -5.59 -4.76 9.19
N VAL A 15 -5.73 -4.91 10.51
CA VAL A 15 -4.61 -5.13 11.42
C VAL A 15 -4.67 -6.58 11.89
N TYR A 16 -3.71 -7.39 11.47
CA TYR A 16 -3.54 -8.77 11.89
C TYR A 16 -2.38 -8.88 12.88
N ASP A 17 -2.20 -10.04 13.50
CA ASP A 17 -1.09 -10.24 14.45
C ASP A 17 0.28 -10.09 13.78
N THR A 18 0.41 -10.50 12.52
CA THR A 18 1.69 -10.57 11.81
C THR A 18 1.89 -9.48 10.76
N PHE A 19 0.83 -8.78 10.34
CA PHE A 19 0.90 -7.76 9.30
C PHE A 19 -0.23 -6.72 9.39
N ILE A 20 -0.07 -5.60 8.68
CA ILE A 20 -1.13 -4.64 8.39
C ILE A 20 -1.36 -4.64 6.89
N SER A 21 -2.63 -4.68 6.46
CA SER A 21 -2.98 -4.38 5.07
C SER A 21 -3.77 -3.10 4.97
N LEU A 22 -3.43 -2.29 3.97
CA LEU A 22 -4.16 -1.07 3.63
C LEU A 22 -4.64 -1.20 2.20
N LYS A 23 -5.93 -0.98 1.95
CA LYS A 23 -6.51 -1.03 0.62
C LYS A 23 -7.44 0.14 0.39
N ALA A 24 -7.19 0.89 -0.66
CA ALA A 24 -8.12 1.85 -1.22
C ALA A 24 -8.51 1.36 -2.61
N SER A 25 -9.81 1.29 -2.92
CA SER A 25 -10.27 0.76 -4.21
C SER A 25 -11.55 1.41 -4.70
N ASN A 26 -11.71 1.57 -6.01
CA ASN A 26 -12.96 1.96 -6.66
C ASN A 26 -13.13 1.14 -7.95
N SER A 27 -14.22 0.37 -8.04
CA SER A 27 -14.47 -0.53 -9.17
C SER A 27 -13.30 -1.52 -9.40
N SER A 28 -12.56 -1.36 -10.49
CA SER A 28 -11.39 -2.15 -10.88
C SER A 28 -10.07 -1.63 -10.31
N ASP A 29 -10.04 -0.36 -9.91
CA ASP A 29 -8.81 0.32 -9.56
C ASP A 29 -8.56 0.22 -8.07
N PHE A 30 -7.30 -0.02 -7.68
CA PHE A 30 -6.93 -0.08 -6.28
C PHE A 30 -5.47 0.27 -6.05
N VAL A 31 -5.18 0.67 -4.82
CA VAL A 31 -3.84 0.67 -4.22
C VAL A 31 -3.90 -0.22 -2.99
N TYR A 32 -2.95 -1.13 -2.88
CA TYR A 32 -2.84 -2.12 -1.82
C TYR A 32 -1.44 -2.08 -1.22
N PHE A 33 -1.35 -2.09 0.10
CA PHE A 33 -0.12 -2.28 0.85
C PHE A 33 -0.26 -3.50 1.73
N SER A 34 0.81 -4.28 1.80
CA SER A 34 1.01 -5.35 2.76
C SER A 34 2.28 -5.04 3.54
N ILE A 35 2.16 -4.90 4.86
CA ILE A 35 3.25 -4.51 5.73
C ILE A 35 3.48 -5.60 6.77
N SER A 36 4.54 -6.38 6.59
CA SER A 36 5.06 -7.31 7.59
C SER A 36 5.91 -6.57 8.62
N ASP A 37 5.83 -7.00 9.89
CA ASP A 37 6.48 -6.35 11.04
C ASP A 37 5.80 -5.02 11.47
N ARG A 38 4.77 -5.15 12.32
CA ARG A 38 3.95 -4.05 12.87
C ARG A 38 4.76 -3.15 13.80
N LYS A 39 5.41 -2.13 13.23
CA LYS A 39 6.14 -1.13 14.00
C LYS A 39 5.84 0.29 13.60
N ILE A 40 5.88 1.17 14.60
CA ILE A 40 5.92 2.61 14.39
C ILE A 40 7.27 2.96 13.74
N GLY A 41 7.25 3.92 12.82
CA GLY A 41 8.41 4.39 12.09
C GLY A 41 8.41 3.99 10.63
N LYS A 42 9.59 4.09 10.01
CA LYS A 42 9.77 3.92 8.57
C LYS A 42 9.91 2.45 8.20
N ILE A 43 9.18 2.04 7.18
CA ILE A 43 9.23 0.71 6.58
C ILE A 43 9.48 0.89 5.08
N THR A 44 10.54 0.27 4.60
CA THR A 44 10.90 0.32 3.17
C THR A 44 10.19 -0.80 2.42
N LEU A 45 9.54 -0.44 1.31
CA LEU A 45 8.91 -1.40 0.42
C LEU A 45 9.96 -2.25 -0.29
N LYS A 46 9.58 -3.50 -0.53
CA LYS A 46 10.34 -4.55 -1.21
C LYS A 46 9.66 -4.87 -2.53
N GLU A 47 10.34 -5.68 -3.31
CA GLU A 47 9.80 -6.23 -4.55
C GLU A 47 8.52 -7.02 -4.31
N SER A 48 7.45 -6.63 -5.00
CA SER A 48 6.17 -7.33 -4.94
C SER A 48 6.15 -8.51 -5.91
N LEU A 49 5.56 -9.63 -5.48
CA LEU A 49 5.26 -10.78 -6.33
C LEU A 49 3.90 -10.68 -7.04
N GLY A 50 3.21 -9.53 -6.93
CA GLY A 50 1.92 -9.30 -7.60
C GLY A 50 0.68 -9.88 -6.89
N PHE A 51 0.83 -10.41 -5.69
CA PHE A 51 -0.29 -10.93 -4.88
C PHE A 51 -0.94 -9.83 -4.03
N SER A 52 -2.27 -9.82 -3.94
CA SER A 52 -3.01 -8.87 -3.09
C SER A 52 -4.19 -9.56 -2.40
N GLY A 53 -4.68 -8.96 -1.30
CA GLY A 53 -5.82 -9.48 -0.55
C GLY A 53 -5.55 -10.88 -0.01
N SER A 54 -6.53 -11.78 -0.14
CA SER A 54 -6.42 -13.16 0.39
C SER A 54 -5.36 -14.02 -0.29
N SER A 55 -4.88 -13.63 -1.48
CA SER A 55 -3.83 -14.35 -2.21
C SER A 55 -2.43 -13.92 -1.80
N ASP A 56 -2.29 -12.80 -1.09
CA ASP A 56 -1.01 -12.42 -0.51
C ASP A 56 -0.69 -13.32 0.69
N THR A 57 0.55 -13.80 0.75
CA THR A 57 1.04 -14.66 1.85
C THR A 57 1.65 -13.84 3.00
N HIS A 58 1.58 -12.50 2.91
CA HIS A 58 1.78 -11.52 3.98
C HIS A 58 3.14 -11.56 4.69
N SER A 59 4.18 -11.98 4.00
CA SER A 59 5.55 -12.06 4.56
C SER A 59 6.47 -10.92 4.13
N ILE A 60 6.02 -10.06 3.22
CA ILE A 60 6.85 -9.05 2.56
C ILE A 60 6.20 -7.68 2.68
N ASN A 61 7.00 -6.66 2.97
CA ASN A 61 6.58 -5.27 2.90
C ASN A 61 6.49 -4.84 1.44
N HIS A 62 5.30 -4.75 0.84
CA HIS A 62 5.17 -4.39 -0.58
C HIS A 62 3.91 -3.58 -0.87
N ALA A 63 3.86 -3.00 -2.08
CA ALA A 63 2.70 -2.28 -2.59
C ALA A 63 2.36 -2.73 -4.01
N ILE A 64 1.08 -2.66 -4.33
CA ILE A 64 0.52 -2.96 -5.64
C ILE A 64 -0.53 -1.90 -5.97
N ALA A 65 -0.63 -1.53 -7.23
CA ALA A 65 -1.80 -0.83 -7.74
C ALA A 65 -2.37 -1.51 -8.98
N MET A 66 -3.67 -1.40 -9.16
CA MET A 66 -4.35 -1.62 -10.43
C MET A 66 -4.93 -0.28 -10.85
N ILE A 67 -4.53 0.23 -12.02
CA ILE A 67 -5.01 1.49 -12.58
C ILE A 67 -5.28 1.25 -14.05
N ASP A 68 -6.50 1.53 -14.54
CA ASP A 68 -6.84 1.37 -15.96
C ASP A 68 -6.48 -0.04 -16.51
N ASN A 69 -6.77 -1.09 -15.72
CA ASN A 69 -6.42 -2.50 -16.00
C ASN A 69 -4.92 -2.80 -16.14
N LYS A 70 -4.04 -1.89 -15.72
CA LYS A 70 -2.59 -2.13 -15.63
C LYS A 70 -2.21 -2.41 -14.18
N LYS A 71 -1.41 -3.45 -13.98
CA LYS A 71 -0.87 -3.79 -12.66
C LYS A 71 0.49 -3.15 -12.47
N TYR A 72 0.65 -2.42 -11.38
CA TYR A 72 1.88 -1.76 -10.96
C TYR A 72 2.39 -2.36 -9.67
N LEU A 73 3.69 -2.66 -9.61
CA LEU A 73 4.34 -3.39 -8.53
C LEU A 73 5.45 -2.56 -7.89
N SER A 74 5.61 -2.65 -6.56
CA SER A 74 6.78 -2.10 -5.89
C SER A 74 8.02 -2.92 -6.22
N LYS A 75 9.18 -2.25 -6.24
CA LYS A 75 10.51 -2.84 -6.34
C LYS A 75 11.27 -2.63 -5.04
N ASN A 76 12.43 -3.28 -4.91
CA ASN A 76 13.29 -3.07 -3.75
C ASN A 76 13.64 -1.60 -3.58
N SER A 77 13.30 -1.05 -2.40
CA SER A 77 13.50 0.36 -2.05
C SER A 77 12.74 1.35 -2.93
N SER A 78 11.63 0.93 -3.57
CA SER A 78 10.84 1.84 -4.42
C SER A 78 9.85 2.71 -3.64
N GLY A 79 9.78 2.57 -2.32
CA GLY A 79 8.93 3.41 -1.50
C GLY A 79 9.12 3.18 0.00
N ILE A 80 8.47 4.04 0.77
CA ILE A 80 8.50 4.07 2.23
C ILE A 80 7.07 4.26 2.72
N VAL A 81 6.67 3.43 3.68
CA VAL A 81 5.47 3.63 4.51
C VAL A 81 5.96 4.01 5.90
N THR A 82 5.40 5.07 6.48
CA THR A 82 5.74 5.53 7.82
C THR A 82 4.50 5.46 8.69
N PHE A 83 4.49 4.56 9.67
CA PHE A 83 3.45 4.53 10.68
C PHE A 83 3.78 5.52 11.79
N THR A 84 2.84 6.40 12.11
CA THR A 84 2.93 7.32 13.26
C THR A 84 2.08 6.85 14.44
N ASN A 85 1.06 6.03 14.18
CA ASN A 85 0.25 5.37 15.20
C ASN A 85 -0.19 3.99 14.71
N ILE A 86 -0.09 2.99 15.59
CA ILE A 86 -0.65 1.64 15.38
C ILE A 86 -1.30 1.22 16.70
N SER A 87 -2.62 1.19 16.73
CA SER A 87 -3.43 0.73 17.86
C SER A 87 -4.62 -0.08 17.37
N GLU A 88 -5.37 -0.71 18.28
CA GLU A 88 -6.56 -1.50 17.93
C GLU A 88 -7.68 -0.66 17.29
N ILE A 89 -7.71 0.64 17.58
CA ILE A 89 -8.82 1.54 17.18
C ILE A 89 -8.37 2.65 16.22
N ASN A 90 -7.07 2.72 15.91
CA ASN A 90 -6.51 3.80 15.11
C ASN A 90 -5.18 3.39 14.50
N VAL A 91 -5.07 3.53 13.18
CA VAL A 91 -3.85 3.33 12.40
C VAL A 91 -3.62 4.56 11.53
N MET A 92 -2.45 5.19 11.70
CA MET A 92 -2.13 6.45 11.03
C MET A 92 -0.72 6.43 10.46
N GLY A 93 -0.55 7.12 9.34
CA GLY A 93 0.77 7.27 8.76
C GLY A 93 0.80 8.00 7.43
N THR A 94 1.97 7.93 6.82
CA THR A 94 2.24 8.49 5.51
C THR A 94 2.88 7.45 4.60
N PHE A 95 2.85 7.70 3.30
CA PHE A 95 3.53 6.87 2.32
C PHE A 95 4.04 7.69 1.14
N GLU A 96 5.15 7.23 0.58
CA GLU A 96 5.71 7.72 -0.67
C GLU A 96 6.25 6.52 -1.44
N PHE A 97 5.94 6.41 -2.72
CA PHE A 97 6.41 5.29 -3.53
C PHE A 97 6.45 5.63 -5.01
N THR A 98 7.18 4.81 -5.75
CA THR A 98 7.07 4.60 -7.18
C THR A 98 6.80 3.12 -7.43
N LEU A 99 5.75 2.82 -8.21
CA LEU A 99 5.43 1.47 -8.69
C LEU A 99 5.63 1.42 -10.20
N TYR A 100 5.93 0.22 -10.70
CA TYR A 100 6.31 -0.04 -12.08
C TYR A 100 5.30 -0.98 -12.71
N ASN A 101 4.86 -0.70 -13.93
CA ASN A 101 3.97 -1.59 -14.67
C ASN A 101 4.66 -2.96 -14.85
N GLU A 102 3.94 -4.05 -14.55
CA GLU A 102 4.49 -5.41 -14.60
C GLU A 102 4.98 -5.83 -16.00
N ASN A 103 4.50 -5.16 -17.06
CA ASN A 103 4.85 -5.45 -18.45
C ASN A 103 5.77 -4.38 -19.09
N ASP A 104 6.00 -3.24 -18.44
CA ASP A 104 6.82 -2.14 -18.96
C ASP A 104 7.37 -1.27 -17.82
N ASP A 105 8.64 -1.48 -17.47
CA ASP A 105 9.30 -0.76 -16.38
C ASP A 105 9.46 0.75 -16.60
N THR A 106 9.22 1.24 -17.82
CA THR A 106 9.23 2.69 -18.10
C THR A 106 7.90 3.37 -17.78
N ASP A 107 6.81 2.60 -17.72
CA ASP A 107 5.48 3.04 -17.29
C ASP A 107 5.39 2.94 -15.77
N THR A 108 5.37 4.10 -15.10
CA THR A 108 5.42 4.19 -13.64
C THR A 108 4.32 5.07 -13.10
N ILE A 109 3.93 4.77 -11.87
CA ILE A 109 3.09 5.65 -11.07
C ILE A 109 3.83 6.00 -9.78
N SER A 110 3.72 7.26 -9.36
CA SER A 110 4.34 7.73 -8.14
C SER A 110 3.34 8.48 -7.29
N VAL A 111 3.42 8.25 -5.98
CA VAL A 111 2.71 9.04 -4.99
C VAL A 111 3.75 9.67 -4.08
N THR A 112 3.67 10.99 -3.94
CA THR A 112 4.44 11.76 -2.95
C THR A 112 3.47 12.28 -1.90
N ASN A 113 3.90 12.25 -0.63
CA ASN A 113 3.11 12.76 0.50
C ASN A 113 1.72 12.12 0.70
N GLY A 114 1.58 10.83 0.38
CA GLY A 114 0.38 10.07 0.69
C GLY A 114 0.15 9.98 2.20
N LYS A 115 -1.11 9.93 2.63
CA LYS A 115 -1.51 9.86 4.05
C LYS A 115 -2.65 8.89 4.23
N PHE A 116 -2.67 8.18 5.36
CA PHE A 116 -3.80 7.38 5.79
C PHE A 116 -4.10 7.63 7.26
N ASN A 117 -5.38 7.53 7.58
CA ASN A 117 -5.93 7.64 8.92
C ASN A 117 -7.28 6.92 8.89
N ASP A 118 -7.50 6.04 9.85
CA ASP A 118 -8.75 5.29 10.06
C ASP A 118 -9.44 5.81 11.34
#